data_AF-A0A925IA83-F1
#
_entry.id   AF-A0A925IA83-F1
#
_cell.length_a   1.000
_cell.length_b   1.000
_cell.length_c   1.000
_cell.angle_alpha   90.00
_cell.angle_beta   90.00
_cell.angle_gamma   90.00
#
_symmetry.space_group_name_H-M   'P 1'
#
loop_
_entity.id
_entity.type
_entity.pdbx_description
1 polymer ?
#
loop_
_entity_poly.entity_id
_entity_poly.type
_entity_poly.pdbx_seq_one_letter_code
_entity_poly.pdbx_strand_id
1 'polypeptide(L)'
;MIPSTTFITGMFHNRNSYRSAKNETESKKFRYERVMLIDDDELDNFLSEKTLGNSFFAKKIYVNRSGPSALEALKIMCIKADYAKEILPEVFFIDKNMPGMDGIELIEHFENL
;
A
#
# COMPACT_ATOMS: atom_id res chain seq x y z
N MET A 1 -35.85 9.84 48.68
CA MET A 1 -37.03 10.33 47.94
C MET A 1 -37.16 11.81 48.22
N ILE A 2 -36.74 12.66 47.27
CA ILE A 2 -36.98 14.10 47.26
C ILE A 2 -37.16 14.49 45.78
N PRO A 3 -38.24 15.20 45.39
CA PRO A 3 -38.64 15.37 44.00
C PRO A 3 -38.06 16.63 43.34
N SER A 4 -37.95 16.56 42.01
CA SER A 4 -38.12 17.61 41.01
C SER A 4 -37.80 19.07 41.41
N THR A 5 -36.78 19.64 40.79
CA THR A 5 -36.82 21.05 40.39
C THR A 5 -36.16 21.21 39.02
N THR A 6 -37.04 21.34 38.04
CA THR A 6 -36.75 21.78 36.68
C THR A 6 -36.12 23.17 36.72
N PHE A 7 -34.85 23.28 36.35
CA PHE A 7 -34.27 24.52 35.82
C PHE A 7 -34.10 24.34 34.32
N ILE A 8 -35.09 24.83 33.57
CA ILE A 8 -34.88 25.18 32.16
C ILE A 8 -34.13 26.51 32.19
N THR A 9 -32.86 26.49 31.82
CA THR A 9 -32.19 27.68 31.30
C THR A 9 -31.62 27.28 29.96
N GLY A 10 -32.02 28.05 28.95
CA GLY A 10 -31.74 27.77 27.56
C GLY A 10 -30.26 27.84 27.27
N MET A 11 -29.78 26.83 26.57
CA MET A 11 -28.81 27.02 25.50
C MET A 11 -29.30 26.19 24.32
N PHE A 12 -30.25 26.76 23.59
CA PHE A 12 -30.20 26.64 22.14
C PHE A 12 -28.83 27.15 21.74
N HIS A 13 -27.91 26.27 21.34
CA HIS A 13 -26.91 26.52 20.31
C HIS A 13 -26.26 25.18 19.97
N ASN A 14 -26.50 24.77 18.72
CA ASN A 14 -25.59 23.96 17.92
C ASN A 14 -25.51 22.44 18.23
N ARG A 15 -26.53 21.69 17.78
CA ARG A 15 -26.43 20.22 17.54
C ARG A 15 -25.56 19.86 16.31
N ASN A 16 -24.77 20.80 15.79
CA ASN A 16 -23.93 20.61 14.61
C ASN A 16 -22.44 20.36 14.97
N SER A 17 -22.02 20.54 16.21
CA SER A 17 -20.63 20.30 16.64
C SER A 17 -20.26 18.81 16.77
N TYR A 18 -21.21 17.94 17.12
CA TYR A 18 -20.98 16.47 17.14
C TYR A 18 -21.17 15.80 15.78
N ARG A 19 -21.75 16.51 14.80
CA ARG A 19 -22.00 16.00 13.44
C ARG A 19 -20.88 16.35 12.46
N SER A 20 -19.94 17.20 12.87
CA SER A 20 -18.78 17.60 12.05
C SER A 20 -17.53 16.74 12.27
N ALA A 21 -17.46 15.93 13.33
CA ALA A 21 -16.32 15.02 13.57
C ALA A 21 -16.50 13.63 12.93
N LYS A 22 -17.59 13.40 12.18
CA LYS A 22 -17.95 12.09 11.60
C LYS A 22 -17.81 11.99 10.09
N ASN A 23 -17.27 13.00 9.42
CA ASN A 23 -17.10 13.00 7.97
C ASN A 23 -15.69 13.50 7.60
N GLU A 24 -14.62 12.73 7.88
CA GLU A 24 -13.31 13.01 7.27
C GLU A 24 -12.29 11.85 7.35
N THR A 25 -12.76 10.61 7.49
CA THR A 25 -12.02 9.48 6.91
C THR A 25 -12.72 9.12 5.61
N GLU A 26 -12.53 9.95 4.59
CA GLU A 26 -12.56 9.41 3.24
C GLU A 26 -11.58 8.23 3.24
N SER A 27 -12.13 7.02 3.06
CA SER A 27 -11.33 5.83 2.86
C SER A 27 -10.39 6.12 1.70
N LYS A 28 -9.10 6.32 2.00
CA LYS A 28 -8.07 6.50 0.99
C LYS A 28 -8.06 5.25 0.13
N LYS A 29 -8.67 5.37 -1.04
CA LYS A 29 -8.78 4.28 -2.00
C LYS A 29 -7.47 4.18 -2.74
N PHE A 30 -6.73 3.10 -2.47
CA PHE A 30 -5.52 2.80 -3.22
C PHE A 30 -5.89 2.31 -4.62
N ARG A 31 -5.06 2.65 -5.61
CA ARG A 31 -5.26 2.19 -6.99
C ARG A 31 -4.94 0.70 -7.15
N TYR A 32 -3.90 0.24 -6.45
CA TYR A 32 -3.46 -1.15 -6.37
C TYR A 32 -3.30 -1.54 -4.88
N GLU A 33 -3.56 -2.80 -4.55
CA GLU A 33 -3.26 -3.33 -3.21
C GLU A 33 -1.76 -3.53 -3.05
N ARG A 34 -1.06 -4.03 -4.07
CA ARG A 34 0.37 -4.39 -3.98
C ARG A 34 1.15 -4.08 -5.24
N VAL A 35 2.34 -3.52 -5.07
CA VAL A 35 3.29 -3.21 -6.13
C VAL A 35 4.67 -3.71 -5.74
N MET A 36 5.50 -4.06 -6.72
CA MET A 36 6.90 -4.44 -6.51
C MET A 36 7.82 -3.52 -7.32
N LEU A 37 8.85 -3.00 -6.67
CA LEU A 37 9.95 -2.22 -7.24
C LEU A 37 11.18 -3.12 -7.29
N ILE A 38 11.83 -3.15 -8.44
CA ILE A 38 13.02 -3.96 -8.70
C ILE A 38 14.04 -3.06 -9.39
N ASP A 39 14.99 -2.56 -8.61
CA ASP A 39 16.00 -1.57 -9.04
C ASP A 39 17.21 -1.70 -8.09
N ASP A 40 18.44 -1.69 -8.59
CA ASP A 40 19.63 -1.85 -7.75
C ASP A 40 20.03 -0.58 -6.98
N ASP A 41 19.56 0.59 -7.42
CA ASP A 41 19.80 1.87 -6.77
C ASP A 41 18.86 2.09 -5.57
N GLU A 42 19.45 2.33 -4.40
CA GLU A 42 18.70 2.47 -3.15
C GLU A 42 17.99 3.83 -3.04
N LEU A 43 18.58 4.89 -3.60
CA LEU A 43 18.03 6.23 -3.56
C LEU A 43 16.79 6.32 -4.46
N ASP A 44 16.88 5.77 -5.66
CA ASP A 44 15.79 5.75 -6.63
C ASP A 44 14.62 4.89 -6.12
N ASN A 45 14.91 3.75 -5.49
CA ASN A 45 13.92 2.96 -4.77
C ASN A 45 13.21 3.77 -3.67
N PHE A 46 13.98 4.50 -2.85
CA PHE A 46 13.41 5.31 -1.77
C PHE A 46 12.49 6.42 -2.33
N LEU A 47 12.92 7.11 -3.38
CA LEU A 47 12.12 8.15 -4.03
C LEU A 47 10.85 7.58 -4.66
N SER A 48 10.96 6.43 -5.31
CA SER A 48 9.82 5.72 -5.91
C SER A 48 8.82 5.27 -4.85
N GLU A 49 9.28 4.68 -3.74
CA GLU A 49 8.42 4.26 -2.64
C GLU A 49 7.67 5.46 -2.03
N LYS A 50 8.35 6.59 -1.80
CA LYS A 50 7.71 7.82 -1.31
C LYS A 50 6.70 8.37 -2.29
N THR A 51 7.02 8.38 -3.58
CA THR A 51 6.13 8.90 -4.63
C THR A 51 4.87 8.06 -4.75
N LEU A 52 5.00 6.73 -4.77
CA LEU A 52 3.87 5.80 -4.87
C LEU A 52 3.02 5.79 -3.59
N GLY A 53 3.65 5.88 -2.41
CA GLY A 53 2.95 5.95 -1.13
C GLY A 53 2.14 7.24 -0.97
N ASN A 54 2.73 8.39 -1.31
CA ASN A 54 2.08 9.70 -1.18
C ASN A 54 0.93 9.91 -2.19
N SER A 55 0.98 9.21 -3.34
CA SER A 55 -0.07 9.27 -4.37
C SER A 55 -1.21 8.26 -4.14
N PHE A 56 -1.19 7.49 -3.05
CA PHE A 56 -2.10 6.37 -2.80
C PHE A 56 -2.13 5.38 -3.98
N PHE A 57 -1.00 5.21 -4.65
CA PHE A 57 -0.92 4.32 -5.81
C PHE A 57 -1.03 2.85 -5.37
N ALA A 58 -0.30 2.49 -4.32
CA ALA A 58 -0.25 1.13 -3.79
C ALA A 58 -0.40 1.14 -2.27
N LYS A 59 -1.17 0.19 -1.72
CA LYS A 59 -1.28 0.02 -0.27
C LYS A 59 -0.03 -0.63 0.34
N LYS A 60 0.61 -1.53 -0.41
CA LYS A 60 1.87 -2.17 -0.04
C LYS A 60 2.85 -2.12 -1.21
N ILE A 61 4.10 -1.78 -0.90
CA ILE A 61 5.19 -1.72 -1.87
C ILE A 61 6.26 -2.71 -1.41
N TYR A 62 6.63 -3.64 -2.28
CA TYR A 62 7.77 -4.52 -2.11
C TYR A 62 8.97 -3.90 -2.84
N VAL A 63 10.15 -3.99 -2.26
CA VAL A 63 11.38 -3.44 -2.85
C VAL A 63 12.43 -4.54 -2.88
N ASN A 64 12.99 -4.80 -4.05
CA ASN A 64 14.07 -5.75 -4.26
C ASN A 64 15.20 -5.06 -5.04
N ARG A 65 16.44 -5.29 -4.59
CA ARG A 65 17.62 -4.60 -5.15
C ARG A 65 18.36 -5.37 -6.26
N SER A 66 17.80 -6.50 -6.68
CA SER A 66 18.39 -7.33 -7.71
C SER A 66 17.37 -8.31 -8.26
N GLY A 67 17.58 -8.74 -9.50
CA GLY A 67 16.80 -9.80 -10.13
C GLY A 67 16.69 -11.09 -9.31
N PRO A 68 17.81 -11.66 -8.79
CA PRO A 68 17.75 -12.90 -8.01
C PRO A 68 16.93 -12.75 -6.72
N SER A 69 17.07 -11.62 -6.02
CA SER A 69 16.28 -11.33 -4.81
C SER A 69 14.79 -11.23 -5.11
N ALA A 70 14.43 -10.57 -6.21
CA ALA A 70 13.05 -10.46 -6.66
C ALA A 70 12.47 -11.84 -7.03
N LEU A 71 13.23 -12.66 -7.75
CA LEU A 71 12.82 -14.00 -8.16
C LEU A 71 12.59 -14.92 -6.96
N GLU A 72 13.46 -14.88 -5.95
CA GLU A 72 13.27 -15.63 -4.70
C GLU A 72 12.04 -15.15 -3.93
N ALA A 73 11.82 -13.84 -3.83
CA ALA A 73 10.63 -13.29 -3.20
C ALA A 73 9.35 -13.78 -3.90
N LEU A 74 9.34 -13.77 -5.24
CA LEU A 74 8.22 -14.26 -6.05
C LEU A 74 7.98 -15.76 -5.86
N LYS A 75 9.04 -16.59 -5.87
CA LYS A 75 8.95 -18.03 -5.57
C LYS A 75 8.28 -18.31 -4.22
N ILE A 76 8.73 -17.61 -3.19
CA ILE A 76 8.17 -17.76 -1.83
C ILE A 76 6.70 -17.34 -1.79
N MET A 77 6.32 -16.30 -2.53
CA MET A 77 4.92 -15.88 -2.67
C MET A 77 4.10 -16.93 -3.42
N CYS A 78 4.58 -17.47 -4.54
CA CYS A 78 3.87 -18.47 -5.33
C CYS A 78 3.63 -19.80 -4.58
N ILE A 79 4.59 -20.23 -3.74
CA ILE A 79 4.44 -21.46 -2.92
C ILE A 79 3.24 -21.37 -1.97
N LYS A 80 2.86 -20.16 -1.51
CA LYS A 80 1.72 -19.95 -0.62
C LYS A 80 0.38 -19.88 -1.39
N ALA A 81 0.20 -20.79 -2.35
CA ALA A 81 -0.79 -20.78 -3.42
C ALA A 81 -2.24 -20.48 -2.97
N ASP A 82 -2.63 -20.93 -1.77
CA ASP A 82 -3.96 -20.68 -1.20
C ASP A 82 -4.29 -19.18 -1.06
N TYR A 83 -3.27 -18.33 -0.94
CA TYR A 83 -3.40 -16.88 -0.79
C TYR A 83 -2.65 -16.10 -1.88
N ALA A 84 -2.28 -16.74 -2.99
CA ALA A 84 -1.45 -16.13 -4.04
C ALA A 84 -2.00 -14.78 -4.52
N LYS A 85 -3.33 -14.67 -4.71
CA LYS A 85 -4.00 -13.42 -5.09
C LYS A 85 -3.90 -12.30 -4.05
N GLU A 86 -3.70 -12.64 -2.79
CA GLU A 86 -3.63 -11.69 -1.68
C GLU A 86 -2.21 -11.20 -1.41
N ILE A 87 -1.19 -11.92 -1.90
CA ILE A 87 0.21 -11.65 -1.60
C ILE A 87 1.02 -11.18 -2.81
N LEU A 88 0.65 -11.60 -4.03
CA LEU A 88 1.39 -11.24 -5.24
C LEU A 88 1.18 -9.77 -5.61
N PRO A 89 2.22 -9.08 -6.10
CA PRO A 89 2.10 -7.74 -6.67
C PRO A 89 1.18 -7.74 -7.89
N GLU A 90 0.45 -6.64 -8.08
CA GLU A 90 -0.39 -6.41 -9.27
C GLU A 90 0.34 -5.62 -10.35
N VAL A 91 1.35 -4.85 -9.97
CA VAL A 91 2.20 -4.06 -10.87
C VAL A 91 3.65 -4.22 -10.44
N PHE A 92 4.52 -4.33 -11.44
CA PHE A 92 5.96 -4.40 -11.30
C PHE A 92 6.60 -3.19 -11.96
N PHE A 93 7.48 -2.50 -11.24
CA PHE A 93 8.39 -1.51 -11.80
C PHE A 93 9.78 -2.13 -11.77
N ILE A 94 10.35 -2.35 -12.95
CA ILE A 94 11.59 -3.11 -13.14
C ILE A 94 12.58 -2.19 -13.85
N ASP A 95 13.74 -1.96 -13.25
CA ASP A 95 14.86 -1.38 -13.97
C ASP A 95 15.41 -2.41 -14.96
N LYS A 96 15.63 -1.96 -16.20
CA LYS A 96 16.13 -2.83 -17.26
C LYS A 96 17.62 -3.14 -17.09
N ASN A 97 18.38 -2.27 -16.42
CA ASN A 97 19.84 -2.28 -16.42
C ASN A 97 20.39 -2.60 -15.03
N MET A 98 20.02 -3.76 -14.48
CA MET A 98 20.56 -4.21 -13.20
C MET A 98 21.83 -5.06 -13.37
N PRO A 99 22.79 -4.99 -12.43
CA PRO A 99 23.96 -5.84 -12.43
C PRO A 99 23.62 -7.30 -12.11
N GLY A 100 24.25 -8.23 -12.83
CA GLY A 100 24.20 -9.68 -12.57
C GLY A 100 23.04 -10.40 -13.25
N MET A 101 21.82 -9.92 -13.06
CA MET A 101 20.63 -10.36 -13.79
C MET A 101 19.86 -9.12 -14.21
N ASP A 102 19.66 -8.96 -15.51
CA ASP A 102 18.95 -7.79 -16.02
C ASP A 102 17.43 -7.91 -15.84
N GLY A 103 16.73 -6.79 -16.05
CA GLY A 103 15.27 -6.76 -15.87
C GLY A 103 14.50 -7.64 -16.87
N ILE A 104 15.08 -7.91 -18.04
CA ILE A 104 14.47 -8.72 -19.10
C ILE A 104 14.64 -10.20 -18.75
N GLU A 105 15.85 -10.63 -18.38
CA GLU A 105 16.16 -11.97 -17.89
C GLU A 105 15.27 -12.34 -16.69
N LEU A 106 15.03 -11.40 -15.78
CA LEU A 106 14.10 -11.62 -14.67
C LEU A 106 12.68 -11.95 -15.14
N ILE A 107 12.17 -11.22 -16.13
CA ILE A 107 10.82 -11.46 -16.68
C ILE A 107 10.77 -12.84 -17.34
N GLU A 108 11.78 -13.22 -18.12
CA GLU A 108 11.87 -14.55 -18.73
C GLU A 108 11.90 -15.65 -17.66
N HIS A 109 12.66 -15.47 -16.58
CA HIS A 109 12.67 -16.41 -15.46
C HIS A 109 11.32 -16.48 -14.73
N PHE A 110 10.58 -15.37 -14.67
CA PHE A 110 9.26 -15.31 -14.06
C PHE A 110 8.18 -15.97 -14.92
N GLU A 111 8.24 -15.86 -16.24
CA GLU A 111 7.30 -16.56 -17.13
C GLU A 111 7.46 -18.09 -17.07
N ASN A 112 8.64 -18.56 -16.66
CA ASN A 112 8.96 -19.98 -16.50
C ASN A 112 8.76 -20.52 -15.06
N LEU A 113 8.20 -19.70 -14.16
CA LEU A 113 7.93 -20.05 -12.76
C LEU A 113 6.57 -20.72 -12.57
#